data_AF-A0A6G3C2L8-F1
#
_entry.id   AF-A0A6G3C2L8-F1
#
_cell.length_a   1.000
_cell.length_b   1.000
_cell.length_c   1.000
_cell.angle_alpha   90.00
_cell.angle_beta   90.00
_cell.angle_gamma   90.00
#
_symmetry.space_group_name_H-M   'P 1'
#
loop_
_entity.id
_entity.type
_entity.pdbx_description
1 polymer ?
#
loop_
_entity_poly.entity_id
_entity_poly.type
_entity_poly.pdbx_seq_one_letter_code
_entity_poly.pdbx_strand_id
1 'polypeptide(L)'
;MSGGPVTRVRPADGSGAGAQPTGGPGTHLRPRAAPAGATSTLLPPPGLRTDDVLEAVAGLVDKSVLCRETGPGGVRYRLLDTLRQYGLEQLRRNAGQEAATRRRQRDWMVRRAEQYERGWFGPGQPETAALLRADRDNLRAALDFSLTAPGEALAGLRLAGTLWFHWHACGASREGLYWLDRALAAAPGPTRERARGLWVAGLLAAATRDFPRGRRHAADALALAQALGDTAEAAHAEYVIGVIRLFGDDLPGALRHFEATVARGPVPGQHLSLVGLDQVELACALGFLGEAERAVEVCEQALRLCERHGEQWVRSYVLRMLALAHTVLGDWPRAQRHAREALRLKLAVHDVIGLALTFDLLASIAARRGAPEDAALLLGGADRVWADIDTGRWGSHTLNSVRRDSEERAVLALGREVFERAHRRGGALGLRELAGHVLQEPGRPPGAEAADPPPHEDTAVPLTRRETEVARLVAEGLANQQIADRLVIARRTAEGHVERILGKLGFSNRSQIAAWMTAQR
;
A
#
# COMPACT_ATOMS: atom_id res chain seq x y z
N MET A 1 -16.34 -1.94 60.36
CA MET A 1 -16.32 -3.41 60.50
C MET A 1 -16.29 -3.99 59.09
N SER A 2 -15.40 -4.84 58.62
CA SER A 2 -14.11 -5.44 59.05
C SER A 2 -13.56 -6.09 57.75
N GLY A 3 -12.28 -5.92 57.37
CA GLY A 3 -11.20 -6.92 57.52
C GLY A 3 -11.47 -8.28 56.84
N GLY A 4 -10.67 -8.83 55.91
CA GLY A 4 -9.37 -8.48 55.33
C GLY A 4 -8.97 -9.55 54.28
N PRO A 5 -7.70 -9.58 53.81
CA PRO A 5 -7.11 -10.82 53.34
C PRO A 5 -5.76 -11.13 54.03
N VAL A 6 -5.59 -12.38 54.46
CA VAL A 6 -4.32 -13.00 54.88
C VAL A 6 -4.35 -14.37 54.19
N THR A 7 -3.32 -14.83 53.49
CA THR A 7 -2.20 -15.57 54.11
C THR A 7 -1.01 -15.68 53.15
N ARG A 8 0.18 -15.30 53.65
CA ARG A 8 1.51 -15.69 53.16
C ARG A 8 1.90 -17.03 53.80
N VAL A 9 2.56 -17.92 53.06
CA VAL A 9 3.55 -18.86 53.63
C VAL A 9 4.72 -19.05 52.66
N ARG A 10 5.94 -18.96 53.20
CA ARG A 10 7.29 -19.34 52.72
C ARG A 10 8.04 -19.80 54.00
N PRO A 11 9.26 -20.39 53.97
CA PRO A 11 9.91 -21.32 53.03
C PRO A 11 10.43 -22.58 53.79
N ALA A 12 11.17 -23.48 53.12
CA ALA A 12 12.04 -24.45 53.79
C ALA A 12 13.37 -24.59 53.03
N ASP A 13 14.47 -24.40 53.77
CA ASP A 13 15.86 -24.64 53.41
C ASP A 13 16.23 -26.13 53.50
N GLY A 14 17.30 -26.53 52.79
CA GLY A 14 17.94 -27.84 52.92
C GLY A 14 19.26 -27.93 52.16
N SER A 15 20.36 -27.75 52.89
CA SER A 15 21.78 -27.77 52.49
C SER A 15 22.44 -29.16 52.52
N GLY A 16 23.53 -29.34 51.76
CA GLY A 16 24.60 -30.36 51.98
C GLY A 16 25.27 -30.80 50.67
N ALA A 17 26.47 -30.30 50.31
CA ALA A 17 27.82 -30.87 50.58
C ALA A 17 28.04 -32.28 49.98
N GLY A 18 29.09 -32.66 49.25
CA GLY A 18 30.39 -32.10 48.86
C GLY A 18 31.25 -33.20 48.19
N ALA A 19 32.43 -32.83 47.70
CA ALA A 19 33.62 -33.66 47.39
C ALA A 19 33.75 -34.42 46.02
N GLN A 20 34.60 -33.82 45.16
CA GLN A 20 35.55 -34.44 44.21
C GLN A 20 36.77 -35.05 44.98
N PRO A 21 37.89 -35.47 44.34
CA PRO A 21 38.14 -36.30 43.14
C PRO A 21 39.31 -37.32 43.35
N THR A 22 39.53 -38.27 42.42
CA THR A 22 40.85 -38.87 42.09
C THR A 22 40.70 -39.56 40.73
N GLY A 23 41.60 -39.57 39.74
CA GLY A 23 43.02 -39.24 39.68
C GLY A 23 43.74 -40.43 39.03
N GLY A 24 44.28 -40.27 37.81
CA GLY A 24 45.47 -41.02 37.38
C GLY A 24 45.43 -41.82 36.07
N PRO A 25 46.59 -42.08 35.43
CA PRO A 25 46.78 -42.00 33.98
C PRO A 25 47.51 -43.21 33.32
N GLY A 26 47.71 -43.19 31.99
CA GLY A 26 48.70 -44.04 31.29
C GLY A 26 48.35 -44.28 29.81
N THR A 27 49.03 -43.66 28.83
CA THR A 27 50.32 -43.99 28.17
C THR A 27 50.20 -44.74 26.83
N HIS A 28 50.67 -44.06 25.78
CA HIS A 28 51.35 -44.49 24.54
C HIS A 28 50.79 -45.58 23.61
N LEU A 29 50.59 -45.23 22.33
CA LEU A 29 51.17 -45.91 21.14
C LEU A 29 50.81 -45.18 19.82
N ARG A 30 51.81 -44.91 18.96
CA ARG A 30 51.71 -44.65 17.51
C ARG A 30 52.30 -45.89 16.79
N PRO A 31 52.23 -46.07 15.44
CA PRO A 31 51.42 -45.45 14.37
C PRO A 31 50.81 -46.47 13.37
N ARG A 32 49.90 -46.06 12.45
CA ARG A 32 49.76 -46.72 11.14
C ARG A 32 49.01 -45.88 10.08
N ALA A 33 49.42 -46.05 8.83
CA ALA A 33 49.00 -45.31 7.63
C ALA A 33 47.57 -45.62 7.15
N ALA A 34 47.05 -44.72 6.30
CA ALA A 34 45.70 -44.64 5.71
C ALA A 34 45.21 -45.91 4.98
N PRO A 35 43.90 -46.03 4.71
CA PRO A 35 43.44 -45.64 3.36
C PRO A 35 42.05 -44.99 3.26
N ALA A 36 41.90 -44.25 2.16
CA ALA A 36 40.74 -44.02 1.28
C ALA A 36 39.30 -44.17 1.81
N GLY A 37 38.48 -43.18 1.44
CA GLY A 37 37.05 -43.36 1.19
C GLY A 37 36.12 -42.75 2.23
N ALA A 38 36.10 -41.43 2.33
CA ALA A 38 34.95 -40.74 2.90
C ALA A 38 34.24 -39.98 1.78
N THR A 39 33.25 -40.63 1.18
CA THR A 39 32.09 -39.95 0.63
C THR A 39 31.71 -38.81 1.58
N SER A 40 31.88 -37.57 1.13
CA SER A 40 31.34 -36.40 1.81
C SER A 40 29.83 -36.51 1.76
N THR A 41 29.27 -37.26 2.71
CA THR A 41 27.86 -37.18 3.07
C THR A 41 27.65 -35.73 3.46
N LEU A 42 27.07 -34.95 2.55
CA LEU A 42 26.58 -33.61 2.81
C LEU A 42 25.53 -33.76 3.91
N LEU A 43 25.98 -33.66 5.17
CA LEU A 43 25.11 -33.38 6.29
C LEU A 43 24.24 -32.19 5.89
N PRO A 44 22.92 -32.24 6.10
CA PRO A 44 22.08 -31.07 5.87
C PRO A 44 22.71 -29.90 6.62
N PRO A 45 22.87 -28.72 5.99
CA PRO A 45 23.56 -27.62 6.63
C PRO A 45 22.86 -27.31 7.97
N PRO A 46 23.64 -27.10 9.05
CA PRO A 46 23.06 -26.60 10.29
C PRO A 46 22.27 -25.33 9.96
N GLY A 47 21.05 -25.22 10.47
CA GLY A 47 20.17 -24.09 10.17
C GLY A 47 20.91 -22.77 10.42
N LEU A 48 20.85 -21.86 9.45
CA LEU A 48 21.41 -20.52 9.57
C LEU A 48 20.89 -19.86 10.86
N ARG A 49 21.79 -19.41 11.73
CA ARG A 49 21.40 -18.61 12.90
C ARG A 49 21.02 -17.21 12.42
N THR A 50 20.19 -16.52 13.18
CA THR A 50 19.73 -15.17 12.84
C THR A 50 20.90 -14.21 12.58
N ASP A 51 21.97 -14.33 13.36
CA ASP A 51 23.16 -13.48 13.26
C ASP A 51 23.95 -13.74 11.95
N ASP A 52 23.87 -14.96 11.41
CA ASP A 52 24.59 -15.37 10.18
C ASP A 52 23.86 -14.92 8.91
N VAL A 53 22.58 -14.52 9.00
CA VAL A 53 21.75 -14.22 7.83
C VAL A 53 22.30 -13.03 7.04
N LEU A 54 22.78 -12.00 7.74
CA LEU A 54 23.30 -10.80 7.07
C LEU A 54 24.60 -11.10 6.32
N GLU A 55 25.50 -11.88 6.92
CA GLU A 55 26.75 -12.31 6.29
C GLU A 55 26.47 -13.24 5.09
N ALA A 56 25.52 -14.16 5.22
CA ALA A 56 25.09 -15.02 4.12
C ALA A 56 24.51 -14.22 2.95
N VAL A 57 23.62 -13.26 3.22
CA VAL A 57 23.03 -12.39 2.17
C VAL A 57 24.12 -11.53 1.52
N ALA A 58 25.05 -10.96 2.29
CA ALA A 58 26.17 -10.20 1.76
C ALA A 58 27.04 -11.07 0.83
N GLY A 59 27.38 -12.29 1.24
CA GLY A 59 28.12 -13.23 0.42
C GLY A 59 27.38 -13.66 -0.86
N LEU A 60 26.04 -13.73 -0.83
CA LEU A 60 25.22 -13.98 -2.02
C LEU A 60 25.19 -12.77 -2.98
N VAL A 61 25.22 -11.55 -2.46
CA VAL A 61 25.34 -10.33 -3.27
C VAL A 61 26.73 -10.25 -3.91
N ASP A 62 27.80 -10.50 -3.15
CA ASP A 62 29.19 -10.49 -3.64
C ASP A 62 29.40 -11.51 -4.78
N LYS A 63 28.71 -12.65 -4.71
CA LYS A 63 28.74 -13.71 -5.74
C LYS A 63 27.75 -13.47 -6.89
N SER A 64 27.09 -12.31 -6.93
CA SER A 64 26.06 -11.97 -7.93
C SER A 64 24.89 -12.97 -8.00
N VAL A 65 24.63 -13.68 -6.89
CA VAL A 65 23.45 -14.55 -6.76
C VAL A 65 22.23 -13.68 -6.46
N LEU A 66 22.34 -12.77 -5.50
CA LEU A 66 21.31 -11.77 -5.21
C LEU A 66 21.67 -10.41 -5.79
N CYS A 67 20.71 -9.78 -6.46
CA CYS A 67 20.79 -8.39 -6.87
C CYS A 67 20.21 -7.49 -5.78
N ARG A 68 20.99 -6.51 -5.33
CA ARG A 68 20.53 -5.47 -4.41
C ARG A 68 19.79 -4.38 -5.18
N GLU A 69 18.58 -4.07 -4.77
CA GLU A 69 17.71 -3.08 -5.39
C GLU A 69 17.22 -2.07 -4.34
N THR A 70 17.00 -0.83 -4.77
CA THR A 70 16.34 0.17 -3.92
C THR A 70 14.83 0.05 -4.10
N GLY A 71 14.08 0.05 -3.00
CA GLY A 71 12.63 0.02 -3.00
C GLY A 71 12.03 0.92 -1.91
N PRO A 72 10.69 0.98 -1.82
CA PRO A 72 9.99 1.90 -0.93
C PRO A 72 10.29 1.71 0.57
N GLY A 73 10.71 0.49 0.96
CA GLY A 73 11.11 0.15 2.33
C GLY A 73 12.61 0.10 2.55
N GLY A 74 13.40 0.75 1.69
CA GLY A 74 14.86 0.66 1.70
C GLY A 74 15.38 -0.41 0.73
N VAL A 75 16.21 -1.33 1.21
CA VAL A 75 16.89 -2.31 0.35
C VAL A 75 16.00 -3.54 0.11
N ARG A 76 15.91 -3.96 -1.15
CA ARG A 76 15.30 -5.22 -1.58
C ARG A 76 16.34 -6.10 -2.25
N TYR A 77 16.08 -7.41 -2.24
CA TYR A 77 16.91 -8.39 -2.90
C TYR A 77 16.09 -9.15 -3.93
N ARG A 78 16.62 -9.27 -5.14
CA ARG A 78 16.04 -10.07 -6.20
C ARG A 78 17.01 -11.17 -6.60
N LEU A 79 16.51 -12.39 -6.75
CA LEU A 79 17.27 -13.51 -7.30
C LEU A 79 17.10 -13.51 -8.82
N LEU A 80 18.18 -13.74 -9.59
CA LEU A 80 18.08 -13.93 -11.04
C LEU A 80 17.19 -15.15 -11.35
N ASP A 81 16.38 -15.07 -12.41
CA ASP A 81 15.36 -16.09 -12.68
C ASP A 81 15.94 -17.50 -12.85
N THR A 82 17.09 -17.63 -13.51
CA THR A 82 17.79 -18.91 -13.67
C THR A 82 18.23 -19.50 -12.33
N LEU A 83 18.74 -18.67 -11.43
CA LEU A 83 19.13 -19.08 -10.07
C LEU A 83 17.92 -19.40 -9.20
N ARG A 84 16.81 -18.68 -9.39
CA ARG A 84 15.53 -18.97 -8.72
C ARG A 84 14.97 -20.32 -9.15
N GLN A 85 15.01 -20.64 -10.43
CA GLN A 85 14.61 -21.95 -10.96
C GLN A 85 15.50 -23.06 -10.40
N TYR A 86 16.82 -22.89 -10.46
CA TYR A 86 17.76 -23.84 -9.88
C TYR A 86 17.53 -24.05 -8.38
N GLY A 87 17.33 -22.98 -7.61
CA GLY A 87 17.03 -23.06 -6.17
C GLY A 87 15.73 -23.82 -5.89
N LEU A 88 14.71 -23.65 -6.74
CA LEU A 88 13.46 -24.41 -6.65
C LEU A 88 13.67 -25.90 -6.94
N GLU A 89 14.48 -26.23 -7.95
CA GLU A 89 14.88 -27.62 -8.21
C GLU A 89 15.64 -28.23 -7.04
N GLN A 90 16.52 -27.47 -6.38
CA GLN A 90 17.20 -27.95 -5.16
C GLN A 90 16.20 -28.24 -4.03
N LEU A 91 15.21 -27.36 -3.82
CA LEU A 91 14.15 -27.60 -2.82
C LEU A 91 13.31 -28.84 -3.14
N ARG A 92 13.14 -29.19 -4.42
CA ARG A 92 12.38 -30.38 -4.86
C ARG A 92 13.13 -31.68 -4.65
N ARG A 93 14.46 -31.67 -4.58
CA ARG A 93 15.28 -32.87 -4.35
C ARG A 93 14.99 -33.54 -3.01
N ASN A 94 14.60 -32.74 -2.01
CA ASN A 94 14.25 -33.23 -0.68
C ASN A 94 12.74 -33.16 -0.49
N ALA A 95 12.10 -34.32 -0.31
CA ALA A 95 10.65 -34.41 -0.13
C ALA A 95 10.15 -33.45 0.96
N GLY A 96 9.13 -32.64 0.64
CA GLY A 96 8.49 -31.70 1.57
C GLY A 96 9.20 -30.36 1.79
N GLN A 97 10.45 -30.17 1.34
CA GLN A 97 11.19 -28.91 1.55
C GLN A 97 10.61 -27.73 0.76
N GLU A 98 10.18 -27.94 -0.49
CA GLU A 98 9.49 -26.90 -1.27
C GLU A 98 8.22 -26.44 -0.53
N ALA A 99 7.35 -27.38 -0.15
CA ALA A 99 6.09 -27.08 0.53
C ALA A 99 6.32 -26.36 1.87
N ALA A 100 7.28 -26.84 2.68
CA ALA A 100 7.63 -26.20 3.95
C ALA A 100 8.16 -24.77 3.76
N THR A 101 8.97 -24.55 2.72
CA THR A 101 9.51 -23.21 2.40
C THR A 101 8.42 -22.26 1.93
N ARG A 102 7.53 -22.72 1.04
CA ARG A 102 6.37 -21.93 0.59
C ARG A 102 5.39 -21.61 1.72
N ARG A 103 5.15 -22.54 2.66
CA ARG A 103 4.37 -22.26 3.88
C ARG A 103 4.98 -21.11 4.69
N ARG A 104 6.29 -21.15 4.96
CA ARG A 104 6.99 -20.07 5.69
C ARG A 104 6.89 -18.73 4.96
N GLN A 105 7.02 -18.71 3.63
CA GLN A 105 6.87 -17.49 2.83
C GLN A 105 5.44 -16.95 2.89
N ARG A 106 4.44 -17.82 2.76
CA ARG A 106 3.02 -17.45 2.90
C ARG A 106 2.72 -16.91 4.30
N ASP A 107 3.21 -17.56 5.36
CA ASP A 107 3.01 -17.08 6.72
C ASP A 107 3.67 -15.72 6.96
N TRP A 108 4.83 -15.47 6.32
CA TRP A 108 5.46 -14.16 6.32
C TRP A 108 4.60 -13.11 5.61
N MET A 109 4.01 -13.45 4.45
CA MET A 109 3.06 -12.59 3.74
C MET A 109 1.81 -12.28 4.54
N VAL A 110 1.22 -13.28 5.22
CA VAL A 110 0.06 -13.08 6.11
C VAL A 110 0.38 -12.10 7.22
N ARG A 111 1.47 -12.34 7.98
CA ARG A 111 1.88 -11.43 9.06
C ARG A 111 2.14 -10.00 8.57
N ARG A 112 2.73 -9.87 7.38
CA ARG A 112 3.02 -8.57 6.76
C ARG A 112 1.73 -7.85 6.33
N ALA A 113 0.77 -8.56 5.73
CA ALA A 113 -0.54 -8.02 5.41
C ALA A 113 -1.31 -7.57 6.66
N GLU A 114 -1.29 -8.35 7.74
CA GLU A 114 -1.90 -7.99 9.03
C GLU A 114 -1.22 -6.79 9.70
N GLN A 115 0.09 -6.60 9.49
CA GLN A 115 0.79 -5.41 9.96
C GLN A 115 0.34 -4.16 9.18
N TYR A 116 0.23 -4.27 7.86
CA TYR A 116 -0.26 -3.18 7.02
C TYR A 116 -1.72 -2.82 7.33
N GLU A 117 -2.59 -3.82 7.51
CA GLU A 117 -4.00 -3.58 7.86
C GLU A 117 -4.13 -2.80 9.19
N ARG A 118 -3.38 -3.21 10.22
CA ARG A 118 -3.38 -2.52 11.52
C ARG A 118 -2.86 -1.08 11.44
N GLY A 119 -1.87 -0.85 10.58
CA GLY A 119 -1.29 0.48 10.34
C GLY A 119 -2.03 1.33 9.32
N TRP A 120 -3.04 0.78 8.63
CA TRP A 120 -3.68 1.45 7.49
C TRP A 120 -4.42 2.73 7.90
N PHE A 121 -5.07 2.74 9.06
CA PHE A 121 -5.72 3.95 9.58
C PHE A 121 -4.68 4.85 10.27
N GLY A 122 -3.85 5.50 9.46
CA GLY A 122 -2.72 6.29 9.93
C GLY A 122 -2.04 7.11 8.82
N PRO A 123 -0.95 7.82 9.14
CA PRO A 123 -0.25 8.67 8.17
C PRO A 123 0.55 7.91 7.12
N GLY A 124 0.88 6.63 7.36
CA GLY A 124 1.75 5.81 6.49
C GLY A 124 1.06 5.14 5.31
N GLN A 125 -0.11 5.62 4.89
CA GLN A 125 -0.90 4.99 3.80
C GLN A 125 -0.18 5.04 2.45
N PRO A 126 0.43 6.16 2.00
CA PRO A 126 1.17 6.19 0.74
C PRO A 126 2.36 5.21 0.72
N GLU A 127 3.10 5.13 1.82
CA GLU A 127 4.24 4.23 2.00
C GLU A 127 3.78 2.77 1.98
N THR A 128 2.70 2.47 2.71
CA THR A 128 2.08 1.13 2.72
C THR A 128 1.62 0.72 1.33
N ALA A 129 0.97 1.61 0.58
CA ALA A 129 0.55 1.37 -0.80
C ALA A 129 1.75 1.13 -1.73
N ALA A 130 2.87 1.84 -1.54
CA ALA A 130 4.10 1.63 -2.30
C ALA A 130 4.76 0.28 -1.96
N LEU A 131 4.80 -0.09 -0.68
CA LEU A 131 5.32 -1.38 -0.21
C LEU A 131 4.50 -2.56 -0.76
N LEU A 132 3.17 -2.47 -0.71
CA LEU A 132 2.27 -3.49 -1.27
C LEU A 132 2.47 -3.66 -2.79
N ARG A 133 2.62 -2.56 -3.53
CA ARG A 133 2.95 -2.62 -4.96
C ARG A 133 4.28 -3.32 -5.22
N ALA A 134 5.29 -3.06 -4.40
CA ALA A 134 6.60 -3.72 -4.50
C ALA A 134 6.55 -5.21 -4.09
N ASP A 135 5.61 -5.60 -3.23
CA ASP A 135 5.41 -6.97 -2.75
C ASP A 135 4.38 -7.76 -3.56
N ARG A 136 3.80 -7.18 -4.62
CA ARG A 136 2.70 -7.79 -5.40
C ARG A 136 2.98 -9.22 -5.84
N ASP A 137 4.15 -9.49 -6.39
CA ASP A 137 4.47 -10.84 -6.88
C ASP A 137 4.67 -11.84 -5.73
N ASN A 138 5.14 -11.38 -4.56
CA ASN A 138 5.23 -12.20 -3.35
C ASN A 138 3.85 -12.55 -2.78
N LEU A 139 2.92 -11.58 -2.81
CA LEU A 139 1.53 -11.78 -2.40
C LEU A 139 0.80 -12.75 -3.33
N ARG A 140 0.94 -12.57 -4.65
CA ARG A 140 0.40 -13.50 -5.67
C ARG A 140 0.95 -14.91 -5.50
N ALA A 141 2.24 -15.06 -5.26
CA ALA A 141 2.85 -16.36 -5.02
C ALA A 141 2.31 -17.04 -3.75
N ALA A 142 2.07 -16.28 -2.68
CA ALA A 142 1.48 -16.81 -1.44
C ALA A 142 0.01 -17.20 -1.61
N LEU A 143 -0.78 -16.38 -2.33
CA LEU A 143 -2.17 -16.69 -2.65
C LEU A 143 -2.28 -17.93 -3.55
N ASP A 144 -1.49 -17.99 -4.62
CA ASP A 144 -1.46 -19.15 -5.51
C ASP A 144 -1.06 -20.44 -4.81
N PHE A 145 -0.01 -20.40 -3.99
CA PHE A 145 0.38 -21.55 -3.17
C PHE A 145 -0.74 -21.98 -2.22
N SER A 146 -1.39 -21.02 -1.53
CA SER A 146 -2.47 -21.34 -0.58
C SER A 146 -3.69 -21.99 -1.24
N LEU A 147 -3.94 -21.70 -2.52
CA LEU A 147 -5.11 -22.19 -3.26
C LEU A 147 -4.84 -23.47 -4.05
N THR A 148 -3.57 -23.84 -4.22
CA THR A 148 -3.15 -25.05 -4.93
C THR A 148 -2.69 -26.15 -3.97
N ALA A 149 -2.19 -25.78 -2.80
CA ALA A 149 -1.67 -26.74 -1.82
C ALA A 149 -2.79 -27.28 -0.90
N PRO A 150 -2.89 -28.62 -0.70
CA PRO A 150 -3.87 -29.22 0.19
C PRO A 150 -3.75 -28.69 1.63
N GLY A 151 -4.89 -28.31 2.23
CA GLY A 151 -4.98 -27.84 3.61
C GLY A 151 -4.66 -26.35 3.83
N GLU A 152 -4.29 -25.61 2.78
CA GLU A 152 -3.85 -24.20 2.92
C GLU A 152 -4.93 -23.15 2.58
N ALA A 153 -6.10 -23.61 2.08
CA ALA A 153 -7.14 -22.73 1.54
C ALA A 153 -7.63 -21.66 2.52
N LEU A 154 -7.80 -22.00 3.80
CA LEU A 154 -8.25 -21.05 4.82
C LEU A 154 -7.25 -19.90 5.02
N ALA A 155 -5.95 -20.19 4.94
CA ALA A 155 -4.92 -19.15 5.04
C ALA A 155 -4.86 -18.27 3.78
N GLY A 156 -5.13 -18.85 2.61
CA GLY A 156 -5.33 -18.10 1.38
C GLY A 156 -6.49 -17.12 1.49
N LEU A 157 -7.61 -17.58 2.05
CA LEU A 157 -8.79 -16.74 2.31
C LEU A 157 -8.51 -15.65 3.34
N ARG A 158 -7.78 -15.97 4.42
CA ARG A 158 -7.32 -14.98 5.41
C ARG A 158 -6.47 -13.91 4.75
N LEU A 159 -5.48 -14.29 3.94
CA LEU A 159 -4.60 -13.34 3.25
C LEU A 159 -5.41 -12.45 2.29
N ALA A 160 -6.27 -13.05 1.46
CA ALA A 160 -7.10 -12.33 0.51
C ALA A 160 -8.04 -11.32 1.20
N GLY A 161 -8.70 -11.73 2.29
CA GLY A 161 -9.59 -10.86 3.06
C GLY A 161 -8.87 -9.75 3.83
N THR A 162 -7.68 -10.03 4.38
CA THR A 162 -6.86 -9.02 5.10
C THR A 162 -6.41 -7.87 4.19
N LEU A 163 -6.26 -8.13 2.90
CA LEU A 163 -5.85 -7.16 1.89
C LEU A 163 -6.99 -6.27 1.38
N TRP A 164 -8.16 -6.23 2.04
CA TRP A 164 -9.33 -5.46 1.61
C TRP A 164 -9.01 -4.01 1.23
N PHE A 165 -8.19 -3.33 2.03
CA PHE A 165 -7.80 -1.94 1.82
C PHE A 165 -6.93 -1.78 0.58
N HIS A 166 -6.09 -2.77 0.28
CA HIS A 166 -5.31 -2.77 -0.95
C HIS A 166 -6.21 -2.91 -2.18
N TRP A 167 -7.16 -3.86 -2.13
CA TRP A 167 -8.08 -4.11 -3.24
C TRP A 167 -9.02 -2.93 -3.50
N HIS A 168 -9.46 -2.26 -2.43
CA HIS A 168 -10.44 -1.19 -2.52
C HIS A 168 -9.80 0.20 -2.68
N ALA A 169 -8.79 0.54 -1.87
CA ALA A 169 -8.19 1.88 -1.85
C ALA A 169 -7.05 2.08 -2.87
N CYS A 170 -6.37 1.02 -3.32
CA CYS A 170 -5.12 1.12 -4.09
C CYS A 170 -5.26 0.66 -5.55
N GLY A 171 -6.47 0.65 -6.12
CA GLY A 171 -6.69 0.38 -7.54
C GLY A 171 -6.56 -1.08 -7.98
N ALA A 172 -6.67 -2.03 -7.04
CA ALA A 172 -6.47 -3.46 -7.30
C ALA A 172 -7.77 -4.29 -7.23
N SER A 173 -8.94 -3.69 -7.48
CA SER A 173 -10.25 -4.31 -7.23
C SER A 173 -10.52 -5.57 -8.07
N ARG A 174 -10.18 -5.56 -9.37
CA ARG A 174 -10.34 -6.72 -10.26
C ARG A 174 -9.48 -7.91 -9.83
N GLU A 175 -8.24 -7.64 -9.42
CA GLU A 175 -7.34 -8.67 -8.89
C GLU A 175 -7.84 -9.20 -7.53
N GLY A 176 -8.29 -8.32 -6.65
CA GLY A 176 -8.90 -8.69 -5.37
C GLY A 176 -10.07 -9.66 -5.55
N LEU A 177 -11.01 -9.34 -6.47
CA LEU A 177 -12.12 -10.23 -6.80
C LEU A 177 -11.65 -11.59 -7.32
N TYR A 178 -10.69 -11.61 -8.24
CA TYR A 178 -10.12 -12.86 -8.77
C TYR A 178 -9.60 -13.78 -7.65
N TRP A 179 -8.85 -13.23 -6.69
CA TRP A 179 -8.31 -14.02 -5.59
C TRP A 179 -9.36 -14.41 -4.56
N LEU A 180 -10.27 -13.50 -4.21
CA LEU A 180 -11.34 -13.76 -3.26
C LEU A 180 -12.30 -14.85 -3.76
N ASP A 181 -12.64 -14.85 -5.05
CA ASP A 181 -13.50 -15.87 -5.64
C ASP A 181 -12.91 -17.27 -5.53
N ARG A 182 -11.64 -17.41 -5.90
CA ARG A 182 -10.93 -18.69 -5.77
C ARG A 182 -10.82 -19.12 -4.31
N ALA A 183 -10.53 -18.19 -3.41
CA ALA A 183 -10.39 -18.48 -1.99
C ALA A 183 -11.71 -18.87 -1.31
N LEU A 184 -12.80 -18.16 -1.64
CA LEU A 184 -14.15 -18.47 -1.15
C LEU A 184 -14.67 -19.80 -1.68
N ALA A 185 -14.30 -20.19 -2.91
CA ALA A 185 -14.62 -21.51 -3.45
C ALA A 185 -13.82 -22.62 -2.76
N ALA A 186 -12.53 -22.39 -2.48
CA ALA A 186 -11.64 -23.36 -1.86
C ALA A 186 -11.88 -23.57 -0.35
N ALA A 187 -12.47 -22.58 0.35
CA ALA A 187 -12.77 -22.64 1.77
C ALA A 187 -14.28 -22.35 2.05
N PRO A 188 -15.17 -23.34 1.85
CA PRO A 188 -16.62 -23.17 2.02
C PRO A 188 -17.09 -23.13 3.49
N GLY A 189 -16.24 -23.50 4.45
CA GLY A 189 -16.61 -23.62 5.86
C GLY A 189 -17.03 -22.30 6.52
N PRO A 190 -17.96 -22.34 7.51
CA PRO A 190 -18.48 -21.15 8.19
C PRO A 190 -17.44 -20.59 9.17
N THR A 191 -16.49 -19.83 8.64
CA THR A 191 -15.37 -19.25 9.40
C THR A 191 -15.44 -17.73 9.38
N ARG A 192 -14.77 -17.07 10.34
CA ARG A 192 -14.60 -15.62 10.34
C ARG A 192 -13.95 -15.14 9.05
N GLU A 193 -12.94 -15.85 8.56
CA GLU A 193 -12.24 -15.56 7.30
C GLU A 193 -13.20 -15.58 6.11
N ARG A 194 -14.21 -16.46 6.12
CA ARG A 194 -15.24 -16.50 5.10
C ARG A 194 -16.20 -15.32 5.20
N ALA A 195 -16.66 -14.95 6.38
CA ALA A 195 -17.48 -13.73 6.55
C ALA A 195 -16.72 -12.51 6.03
N ARG A 196 -15.42 -12.40 6.39
CA ARG A 196 -14.53 -11.36 5.89
C ARG A 196 -14.42 -11.37 4.37
N GLY A 197 -14.04 -12.51 3.80
CA GLY A 197 -13.88 -12.65 2.35
C GLY A 197 -15.16 -12.31 1.58
N LEU A 198 -16.33 -12.68 2.11
CA LEU A 198 -17.63 -12.39 1.51
C LEU A 198 -17.93 -10.89 1.49
N TRP A 199 -17.77 -10.15 2.61
CA TRP A 199 -18.05 -8.70 2.56
C TRP A 199 -17.05 -7.97 1.66
N VAL A 200 -15.77 -8.35 1.67
CA VAL A 200 -14.77 -7.73 0.78
C VAL A 200 -15.12 -8.02 -0.68
N ALA A 201 -15.44 -9.28 -1.02
CA ALA A 201 -15.88 -9.63 -2.38
C ALA A 201 -17.17 -8.89 -2.76
N GLY A 202 -18.10 -8.72 -1.81
CA GLY A 202 -19.34 -7.97 -1.99
C GLY A 202 -19.08 -6.50 -2.32
N LEU A 203 -18.19 -5.86 -1.57
CA LEU A 203 -17.77 -4.46 -1.78
C LEU A 203 -17.14 -4.27 -3.16
N LEU A 204 -16.19 -5.14 -3.53
CA LEU A 204 -15.52 -5.03 -4.82
C LEU A 204 -16.45 -5.34 -5.99
N ALA A 205 -17.36 -6.31 -5.84
CA ALA A 205 -18.34 -6.66 -6.89
C ALA A 205 -19.34 -5.52 -7.13
N ALA A 206 -19.81 -4.87 -6.05
CA ALA A 206 -20.63 -3.67 -6.15
C ALA A 206 -19.87 -2.55 -6.89
N ALA A 207 -18.56 -2.41 -6.63
CA ALA A 207 -17.70 -1.47 -7.33
C ALA A 207 -17.37 -1.84 -8.80
N THR A 208 -17.77 -3.02 -9.31
CA THR A 208 -17.46 -3.45 -10.70
C THR A 208 -18.67 -4.04 -11.43
N ARG A 209 -19.87 -3.45 -11.30
CA ARG A 209 -21.11 -3.75 -12.05
C ARG A 209 -21.98 -4.91 -11.59
N ASP A 210 -21.62 -5.64 -10.54
CA ASP A 210 -22.40 -6.81 -10.13
C ASP A 210 -23.07 -6.58 -8.78
N PHE A 211 -24.03 -5.64 -8.73
CA PHE A 211 -24.85 -5.39 -7.54
C PHE A 211 -25.60 -6.62 -7.06
N PRO A 212 -26.22 -7.46 -7.92
CA PRO A 212 -26.88 -8.68 -7.45
C PRO A 212 -25.94 -9.60 -6.69
N ARG A 213 -24.72 -9.83 -7.22
CA ARG A 213 -23.70 -10.60 -6.53
C ARG A 213 -23.18 -9.90 -5.30
N GLY A 214 -22.92 -8.61 -5.37
CA GLY A 214 -22.48 -7.79 -4.24
C GLY A 214 -23.46 -7.89 -3.08
N ARG A 215 -24.76 -7.77 -3.37
CA ARG A 215 -25.85 -7.88 -2.40
C ARG A 215 -25.94 -9.26 -1.79
N ARG A 216 -25.81 -10.32 -2.62
CA ARG A 216 -25.80 -11.70 -2.13
C ARG A 216 -24.61 -11.92 -1.19
N HIS A 217 -23.40 -11.56 -1.61
CA HIS A 217 -22.19 -11.72 -0.80
C HIS A 217 -22.26 -10.93 0.51
N ALA A 218 -22.76 -9.70 0.48
CA ALA A 218 -22.93 -8.89 1.69
C ALA A 218 -23.99 -9.48 2.65
N ALA A 219 -25.10 -10.01 2.12
CA ALA A 219 -26.12 -10.69 2.92
C ALA A 219 -25.59 -12.00 3.53
N ASP A 220 -24.88 -12.82 2.73
CA ASP A 220 -24.25 -14.05 3.18
C ASP A 220 -23.17 -13.76 4.25
N ALA A 221 -22.40 -12.68 4.08
CA ALA A 221 -21.41 -12.21 5.06
C ALA A 221 -22.07 -11.81 6.39
N LEU A 222 -23.14 -11.01 6.34
CA LEU A 222 -23.86 -10.56 7.52
C LEU A 222 -24.49 -11.73 8.27
N ALA A 223 -25.18 -12.62 7.58
CA ALA A 223 -25.80 -13.79 8.18
C ALA A 223 -24.77 -14.72 8.83
N LEU A 224 -23.63 -14.93 8.17
CA LEU A 224 -22.54 -15.74 8.71
C LEU A 224 -21.89 -15.06 9.93
N ALA A 225 -21.61 -13.77 9.87
CA ALA A 225 -21.05 -13.03 10.99
C ALA A 225 -21.97 -13.05 12.22
N GLN A 226 -23.28 -12.89 12.02
CA GLN A 226 -24.29 -13.01 13.08
C GLN A 226 -24.32 -14.42 13.68
N ALA A 227 -24.29 -15.47 12.86
CA ALA A 227 -24.25 -16.85 13.33
C ALA A 227 -22.98 -17.17 14.14
N LEU A 228 -21.86 -16.50 13.84
CA LEU A 228 -20.60 -16.61 14.57
C LEU A 228 -20.49 -15.68 15.78
N GLY A 229 -21.46 -14.77 15.98
CA GLY A 229 -21.38 -13.73 17.02
C GLY A 229 -20.30 -12.68 16.77
N ASP A 230 -19.82 -12.54 15.52
CA ASP A 230 -18.74 -11.62 15.17
C ASP A 230 -19.29 -10.24 14.80
N THR A 231 -19.42 -9.37 15.80
CA THR A 231 -19.99 -8.03 15.63
C THR A 231 -19.16 -7.14 14.71
N ALA A 232 -17.84 -7.35 14.61
CA ALA A 232 -16.98 -6.57 13.73
C ALA A 232 -17.26 -6.88 12.26
N GLU A 233 -17.20 -8.16 11.88
CA GLU A 233 -17.47 -8.56 10.49
C GLU A 233 -18.93 -8.31 10.08
N ALA A 234 -19.87 -8.35 11.04
CA ALA A 234 -21.25 -7.93 10.80
C ALA A 234 -21.35 -6.44 10.44
N ALA A 235 -20.64 -5.56 11.17
CA ALA A 235 -20.61 -4.13 10.85
C ALA A 235 -19.92 -3.84 9.50
N HIS A 236 -18.88 -4.60 9.13
CA HIS A 236 -18.28 -4.49 7.79
C HIS A 236 -19.25 -4.92 6.68
N ALA A 237 -20.01 -5.99 6.88
CA ALA A 237 -21.04 -6.42 5.93
C ALA A 237 -22.20 -5.42 5.81
N GLU A 238 -22.61 -4.80 6.94
CA GLU A 238 -23.62 -3.73 6.97
C GLU A 238 -23.18 -2.53 6.12
N TYR A 239 -21.93 -2.07 6.26
CA TYR A 239 -21.38 -0.99 5.42
C TYR A 239 -21.58 -1.29 3.93
N VAL A 240 -21.26 -2.52 3.49
CA VAL A 240 -21.43 -2.92 2.08
C VAL A 240 -22.91 -2.89 1.66
N ILE A 241 -23.82 -3.31 2.53
CA ILE A 241 -25.27 -3.22 2.27
C ILE A 241 -25.70 -1.76 2.10
N GLY A 242 -25.22 -0.85 2.96
CA GLY A 242 -25.47 0.58 2.86
C GLY A 242 -24.99 1.17 1.53
N VAL A 243 -23.75 0.85 1.14
CA VAL A 243 -23.15 1.27 -0.14
C VAL A 243 -23.99 0.79 -1.33
N ILE A 244 -24.44 -0.47 -1.31
CA ILE A 244 -25.30 -1.03 -2.36
C ILE A 244 -26.65 -0.31 -2.44
N ARG A 245 -27.24 0.09 -1.31
CA ARG A 245 -28.48 0.90 -1.33
C ARG A 245 -28.23 2.27 -1.95
N LEU A 246 -27.13 2.93 -1.54
CA LEU A 246 -26.79 4.27 -2.00
C LEU A 246 -26.59 4.31 -3.52
N PHE A 247 -25.79 3.38 -4.07
CA PHE A 247 -25.50 3.34 -5.50
C PHE A 247 -26.50 2.52 -6.32
N GLY A 248 -27.38 1.76 -5.66
CA GLY A 248 -28.52 1.07 -6.26
C GLY A 248 -29.81 1.90 -6.30
N ASP A 249 -29.70 3.23 -6.14
CA ASP A 249 -30.78 4.23 -6.20
C ASP A 249 -31.88 4.09 -5.09
N ASP A 250 -31.61 3.42 -3.97
CA ASP A 250 -32.42 3.46 -2.74
C ASP A 250 -31.89 4.53 -1.78
N LEU A 251 -31.95 5.80 -2.20
CA LEU A 251 -31.43 6.93 -1.40
C LEU A 251 -32.07 7.05 -0.01
N PRO A 252 -33.41 6.94 0.17
CA PRO A 252 -34.02 7.02 1.50
C PRO A 252 -33.63 5.84 2.40
N GLY A 253 -33.49 4.64 1.84
CA GLY A 253 -33.01 3.48 2.57
C GLY A 253 -31.54 3.60 2.97
N ALA A 254 -30.69 4.13 2.07
CA ALA A 254 -29.29 4.43 2.36
C ALA A 254 -29.14 5.48 3.46
N LEU A 255 -29.91 6.58 3.40
CA LEU A 255 -29.90 7.62 4.43
C LEU A 255 -30.21 7.03 5.81
N ARG A 256 -31.35 6.34 5.96
CA ARG A 256 -31.73 5.72 7.23
C ARG A 256 -30.69 4.71 7.74
N HIS A 257 -30.09 3.96 6.81
CA HIS A 257 -29.06 3.00 7.14
C HIS A 257 -27.82 3.68 7.72
N PHE A 258 -27.25 4.66 7.01
CA PHE A 258 -26.04 5.34 7.46
C PHE A 258 -26.27 6.27 8.66
N GLU A 259 -27.46 6.87 8.81
CA GLU A 259 -27.82 7.58 10.04
C GLU A 259 -27.77 6.63 11.26
N ALA A 260 -28.31 5.42 11.12
CA ALA A 260 -28.29 4.43 12.19
C ALA A 260 -26.86 3.93 12.50
N THR A 261 -26.04 3.65 11.47
CA THR A 261 -24.66 3.17 11.70
C THR A 261 -23.77 4.27 12.30
N VAL A 262 -23.88 5.50 11.83
CA VAL A 262 -23.14 6.65 12.37
C VAL A 262 -23.58 6.96 13.81
N ALA A 263 -24.89 6.93 14.10
CA ALA A 263 -25.40 7.16 15.45
C ALA A 263 -25.00 6.05 16.44
N ARG A 264 -24.91 4.79 15.98
CA ARG A 264 -24.41 3.66 16.78
C ARG A 264 -22.93 3.83 17.14
N GLY A 265 -22.14 4.47 16.26
CA GLY A 265 -20.70 4.60 16.43
C GLY A 265 -19.93 3.31 16.15
N PRO A 266 -18.59 3.33 16.35
CA PRO A 266 -17.71 2.21 16.02
C PRO A 266 -17.95 1.01 16.93
N VAL A 267 -17.99 -0.19 16.35
CA VAL A 267 -18.00 -1.44 17.14
C VAL A 267 -16.57 -1.97 17.38
N PRO A 268 -16.31 -2.66 18.50
CA PRO A 268 -14.98 -3.22 18.77
C PRO A 268 -14.50 -4.14 17.63
N GLY A 269 -13.31 -3.85 17.08
CA GLY A 269 -12.74 -4.60 15.97
C GLY A 269 -13.20 -4.16 14.57
N GLN A 270 -14.13 -3.21 14.46
CA GLN A 270 -14.45 -2.59 13.17
C GLN A 270 -13.24 -1.82 12.64
N HIS A 271 -13.12 -1.76 11.31
CA HIS A 271 -12.08 -1.00 10.66
C HIS A 271 -12.45 0.48 10.73
N LEU A 272 -11.60 1.29 11.38
CA LEU A 272 -11.84 2.73 11.52
C LEU A 272 -11.99 3.44 10.17
N SER A 273 -11.34 2.94 9.11
CA SER A 273 -11.58 3.47 7.77
C SER A 273 -13.03 3.30 7.32
N LEU A 274 -13.68 2.16 7.60
CA LEU A 274 -15.08 1.95 7.25
C LEU A 274 -16.02 2.82 8.10
N VAL A 275 -15.68 3.08 9.36
CA VAL A 275 -16.42 4.03 10.22
C VAL A 275 -16.36 5.45 9.63
N GLY A 276 -15.19 5.86 9.13
CA GLY A 276 -15.05 7.13 8.44
C GLY A 276 -15.79 7.16 7.09
N LEU A 277 -15.81 6.04 6.37
CA LEU A 277 -16.60 5.91 5.13
C LEU A 277 -18.11 5.91 5.39
N ASP A 278 -18.61 5.33 6.49
CA ASP A 278 -20.04 5.45 6.87
C ASP A 278 -20.48 6.92 6.91
N GLN A 279 -19.63 7.81 7.45
CA GLN A 279 -19.89 9.26 7.49
C GLN A 279 -19.80 9.90 6.10
N VAL A 280 -18.88 9.44 5.24
CA VAL A 280 -18.80 9.88 3.84
C VAL A 280 -20.07 9.49 3.09
N GLU A 281 -20.56 8.26 3.25
CA GLU A 281 -21.75 7.79 2.53
C GLU A 281 -23.03 8.42 3.07
N LEU A 282 -23.09 8.72 4.37
CA LEU A 282 -24.14 9.57 4.95
C LEU A 282 -24.15 10.96 4.30
N ALA A 283 -22.98 11.63 4.22
CA ALA A 283 -22.88 12.93 3.57
C ALA A 283 -23.23 12.88 2.08
N CYS A 284 -22.90 11.77 1.39
CA CYS A 284 -23.28 11.52 0.01
C CYS A 284 -24.81 11.44 -0.15
N ALA A 285 -25.48 10.65 0.69
CA ALA A 285 -26.93 10.53 0.70
C ALA A 285 -27.63 11.87 0.98
N LEU A 286 -27.17 12.62 1.98
CA LEU A 286 -27.65 13.96 2.31
C LEU A 286 -27.47 14.92 1.13
N GLY A 287 -26.31 14.91 0.48
CA GLY A 287 -26.02 15.72 -0.69
C GLY A 287 -26.98 15.44 -1.86
N PHE A 288 -27.28 14.16 -2.14
CA PHE A 288 -28.25 13.79 -3.18
C PHE A 288 -29.70 14.16 -2.84
N LEU A 289 -30.04 14.24 -1.56
CA LEU A 289 -31.36 14.68 -1.09
C LEU A 289 -31.47 16.21 -0.93
N GLY A 290 -30.40 16.95 -1.26
CA GLY A 290 -30.38 18.41 -1.21
C GLY A 290 -30.09 19.00 0.17
N GLU A 291 -29.68 18.19 1.14
CA GLU A 291 -29.38 18.59 2.52
C GLU A 291 -27.88 18.93 2.68
N ALA A 292 -27.41 19.90 1.88
CA ALA A 292 -25.99 20.22 1.76
C ALA A 292 -25.36 20.71 3.08
N GLU A 293 -26.09 21.48 3.89
CA GLU A 293 -25.61 21.98 5.19
C GLU A 293 -25.38 20.83 6.17
N ARG A 294 -26.31 19.89 6.28
CA ARG A 294 -26.12 18.67 7.11
C ARG A 294 -24.96 17.82 6.60
N ALA A 295 -24.80 17.73 5.28
CA ALA A 295 -23.66 17.01 4.70
C ALA A 295 -22.31 17.65 5.11
N VAL A 296 -22.23 18.99 5.19
CA VAL A 296 -21.05 19.70 5.69
C VAL A 296 -20.78 19.35 7.16
N GLU A 297 -21.80 19.39 8.03
CA GLU A 297 -21.65 19.07 9.45
C GLU A 297 -21.09 17.66 9.69
N VAL A 298 -21.64 16.66 8.97
CA VAL A 298 -21.15 15.27 9.02
C VAL A 298 -19.71 15.18 8.51
N CYS A 299 -19.40 15.84 7.40
CA CYS A 299 -18.04 15.83 6.85
C CYS A 299 -17.01 16.49 7.78
N GLU A 300 -17.36 17.58 8.47
CA GLU A 300 -16.46 18.24 9.42
C GLU A 300 -16.14 17.35 10.63
N GLN A 301 -17.10 16.55 11.09
CA GLN A 301 -16.88 15.53 12.12
C GLN A 301 -15.90 14.45 11.63
N ALA A 302 -16.12 13.94 10.41
CA ALA A 302 -15.25 12.95 9.77
C ALA A 302 -13.82 13.48 9.56
N LEU A 303 -13.71 14.75 9.15
CA LEU A 303 -12.43 15.41 8.91
C LEU A 303 -11.59 15.48 10.19
N ARG A 304 -12.21 15.85 11.32
CA ARG A 304 -11.53 15.86 12.63
C ARG A 304 -11.04 14.47 13.04
N LEU A 305 -11.79 13.41 12.73
CA LEU A 305 -11.35 12.04 12.98
C LEU A 305 -10.11 11.71 12.13
N CYS A 306 -10.14 12.02 10.83
CA CYS A 306 -9.01 11.76 9.95
C CYS A 306 -7.76 12.53 10.37
N GLU A 307 -7.89 13.82 10.70
CA GLU A 307 -6.78 14.68 11.12
C GLU A 307 -6.11 14.20 12.42
N ARG A 308 -6.90 13.75 13.41
CA ARG A 308 -6.35 13.20 14.66
C ARG A 308 -5.46 11.97 14.43
N HIS A 309 -5.75 11.17 13.42
CA HIS A 309 -5.02 9.93 13.14
C HIS A 309 -4.04 10.06 11.97
N GLY A 310 -3.99 11.22 11.30
CA GLY A 310 -3.22 11.40 10.08
C GLY A 310 -3.73 10.55 8.90
N GLU A 311 -4.97 10.09 8.95
CA GLU A 311 -5.56 9.27 7.89
C GLU A 311 -5.81 10.13 6.64
N GLN A 312 -5.33 9.67 5.48
CA GLN A 312 -5.35 10.42 4.22
C GLN A 312 -6.39 9.90 3.23
N TRP A 313 -6.64 8.59 3.20
CA TRP A 313 -7.53 7.97 2.23
C TRP A 313 -9.00 8.33 2.46
N VAL A 314 -9.56 8.09 3.63
CA VAL A 314 -10.91 8.55 4.00
C VAL A 314 -10.98 10.07 3.99
N ARG A 315 -9.95 10.78 4.48
CA ARG A 315 -9.88 12.26 4.40
C ARG A 315 -10.13 12.77 2.98
N SER A 316 -9.56 12.09 1.98
CA SER A 316 -9.76 12.46 0.58
C SER A 316 -11.22 12.33 0.13
N TYR A 317 -11.96 11.34 0.64
CA TYR A 317 -13.39 11.20 0.37
C TYR A 317 -14.22 12.25 1.11
N VAL A 318 -13.87 12.56 2.36
CA VAL A 318 -14.50 13.64 3.13
C VAL A 318 -14.34 14.98 2.42
N LEU A 319 -13.13 15.30 1.96
CA LEU A 319 -12.85 16.52 1.20
C LEU A 319 -13.64 16.57 -0.13
N ARG A 320 -13.79 15.43 -0.81
CA ARG A 320 -14.66 15.35 -2.00
C ARG A 320 -16.12 15.67 -1.67
N MET A 321 -16.63 15.21 -0.53
CA MET A 321 -17.99 15.50 -0.10
C MET A 321 -18.19 16.95 0.35
N LEU A 322 -17.23 17.54 1.06
CA LEU A 322 -17.21 18.98 1.32
C LEU A 322 -17.20 19.79 0.01
N ALA A 323 -16.42 19.35 -0.98
CA ALA A 323 -16.37 20.01 -2.28
C ALA A 323 -17.72 19.94 -3.02
N LEU A 324 -18.40 18.79 -2.97
CA LEU A 324 -19.73 18.62 -3.53
C LEU A 324 -20.75 19.52 -2.82
N ALA A 325 -20.79 19.50 -1.48
CA ALA A 325 -21.71 20.31 -0.70
C ALA A 325 -21.50 21.82 -0.96
N HIS A 326 -20.25 22.30 -0.96
CA HIS A 326 -19.96 23.69 -1.28
C HIS A 326 -20.27 24.05 -2.75
N THR A 327 -20.23 23.09 -3.68
CA THR A 327 -20.70 23.31 -5.06
C THR A 327 -22.22 23.51 -5.13
N VAL A 328 -22.99 22.80 -4.29
CA VAL A 328 -24.44 23.02 -4.16
C VAL A 328 -24.72 24.38 -3.53
N LEU A 329 -23.99 24.76 -2.49
CA LEU A 329 -24.12 26.05 -1.80
C LEU A 329 -23.57 27.26 -2.59
N GLY A 330 -22.85 27.03 -3.70
CA GLY A 330 -22.24 28.09 -4.51
C GLY A 330 -20.94 28.69 -3.95
N ASP A 331 -20.34 28.08 -2.92
CA ASP A 331 -19.03 28.47 -2.39
C ASP A 331 -17.90 27.87 -3.24
N TRP A 332 -17.68 28.48 -4.40
CA TRP A 332 -16.70 28.04 -5.39
C TRP A 332 -15.25 28.00 -4.89
N PRO A 333 -14.76 28.96 -4.09
CA PRO A 333 -13.41 28.90 -3.53
C PRO A 333 -13.20 27.68 -2.64
N ARG A 334 -14.13 27.39 -1.71
CA ARG A 334 -14.01 26.19 -0.86
C ARG A 334 -14.17 24.92 -1.67
N ALA A 335 -15.13 24.85 -2.58
CA ALA A 335 -15.36 23.70 -3.43
C ALA A 335 -14.09 23.28 -4.20
N GLN A 336 -13.44 24.24 -4.87
CA GLN A 336 -12.20 23.97 -5.61
C GLN A 336 -11.04 23.56 -4.71
N ARG A 337 -10.85 24.24 -3.57
CA ARG A 337 -9.76 23.91 -2.63
C ARG A 337 -9.90 22.48 -2.13
N HIS A 338 -11.10 22.09 -1.69
CA HIS A 338 -11.36 20.75 -1.19
C HIS A 338 -11.24 19.69 -2.29
N ALA A 339 -11.73 19.95 -3.51
CA ALA A 339 -11.62 19.01 -4.63
C ALA A 339 -10.16 18.78 -5.06
N ARG A 340 -9.35 19.85 -5.11
CA ARG A 340 -7.91 19.75 -5.43
C ARG A 340 -7.15 18.96 -4.37
N GLU A 341 -7.44 19.20 -3.09
CA GLU A 341 -6.78 18.47 -2.01
C GLU A 341 -7.19 16.99 -1.97
N ALA A 342 -8.48 16.71 -2.17
CA ALA A 342 -8.96 15.33 -2.35
C ALA A 342 -8.19 14.62 -3.47
N LEU A 343 -7.97 15.29 -4.61
CA LEU A 343 -7.25 14.74 -5.74
C LEU A 343 -5.79 14.40 -5.40
N ARG A 344 -5.08 15.27 -4.66
CA ARG A 344 -3.69 15.02 -4.23
C ARG A 344 -3.58 13.76 -3.36
N LEU A 345 -4.45 13.65 -2.35
CA LEU A 345 -4.43 12.52 -1.43
C LEU A 345 -4.78 11.19 -2.13
N LYS A 346 -5.74 11.21 -3.06
CA LYS A 346 -6.13 10.03 -3.85
C LYS A 346 -5.03 9.55 -4.78
N LEU A 347 -4.28 10.46 -5.39
CA LEU A 347 -3.12 10.11 -6.21
C LEU A 347 -2.03 9.40 -5.40
N ALA A 348 -1.80 9.82 -4.15
CA ALA A 348 -0.75 9.28 -3.30
C ALA A 348 -0.94 7.77 -3.01
N VAL A 349 -2.19 7.33 -2.88
CA VAL A 349 -2.55 5.91 -2.65
C VAL A 349 -3.02 5.17 -3.90
N HIS A 350 -3.11 5.85 -5.04
CA HIS A 350 -3.63 5.29 -6.30
C HIS A 350 -5.10 4.82 -6.20
N ASP A 351 -5.95 5.64 -5.56
CA ASP A 351 -7.40 5.40 -5.44
C ASP A 351 -8.12 5.71 -6.76
N VAL A 352 -8.08 4.75 -7.70
CA VAL A 352 -8.59 4.93 -9.07
C VAL A 352 -10.08 5.29 -9.09
N ILE A 353 -10.89 4.68 -8.23
CA ILE A 353 -12.33 4.98 -8.10
C ILE A 353 -12.53 6.40 -7.60
N GLY A 354 -11.84 6.78 -6.53
CA GLY A 354 -11.94 8.12 -5.98
C GLY A 354 -11.45 9.18 -6.96
N LEU A 355 -10.41 8.91 -7.75
CA LEU A 355 -9.90 9.81 -8.77
C LEU A 355 -10.97 10.08 -9.83
N ALA A 356 -11.62 9.03 -10.34
CA ALA A 356 -12.69 9.16 -11.33
C ALA A 356 -13.86 10.02 -10.81
N LEU A 357 -14.33 9.74 -9.59
CA LEU A 357 -15.37 10.52 -8.91
C LEU A 357 -14.97 11.99 -8.68
N THR A 358 -13.69 12.25 -8.42
CA THR A 358 -13.18 13.60 -8.17
C THR A 358 -13.03 14.38 -9.47
N PHE A 359 -12.62 13.73 -10.57
CA PHE A 359 -12.59 14.35 -11.89
C PHE A 359 -14.00 14.72 -12.38
N ASP A 360 -14.99 13.85 -12.21
CA ASP A 360 -16.39 14.17 -12.54
C ASP A 360 -16.89 15.40 -11.74
N LEU A 361 -16.56 15.49 -10.45
CA LEU A 361 -16.90 16.65 -9.62
C LEU A 361 -16.17 17.93 -10.10
N LEU A 362 -14.88 17.85 -10.39
CA LEU A 362 -14.10 18.99 -10.88
C LEU A 362 -14.60 19.47 -12.24
N ALA A 363 -15.01 18.55 -13.13
CA ALA A 363 -15.64 18.89 -14.39
C ALA A 363 -16.96 19.64 -14.19
N SER A 364 -17.79 19.19 -13.24
CA SER A 364 -19.03 19.88 -12.87
C SER A 364 -18.76 21.30 -12.33
N ILE A 365 -17.76 21.46 -11.47
CA ILE A 365 -17.32 22.78 -10.98
C ILE A 365 -16.85 23.65 -12.15
N ALA A 366 -16.03 23.13 -13.06
CA ALA A 366 -15.52 23.88 -14.21
C ALA A 366 -16.65 24.33 -15.16
N ALA A 367 -17.60 23.43 -15.45
CA ALA A 367 -18.76 23.74 -16.29
C ALA A 367 -19.62 24.87 -15.69
N ARG A 368 -19.87 24.83 -14.37
CA ARG A 368 -20.68 25.84 -13.67
C ARG A 368 -19.95 27.17 -13.45
N ARG A 369 -18.61 27.17 -13.50
CA ARG A 369 -17.77 28.38 -13.37
C ARG A 369 -17.41 29.03 -14.71
N GLY A 370 -17.91 28.52 -15.83
CA GLY A 370 -17.61 29.08 -17.15
C GLY A 370 -16.23 28.71 -17.68
N ALA A 371 -15.67 27.56 -17.26
CA ALA A 371 -14.45 26.96 -17.83
C ALA A 371 -14.81 25.67 -18.60
N PRO A 372 -15.56 25.76 -19.72
CA PRO A 372 -16.11 24.58 -20.38
C PRO A 372 -15.06 23.71 -21.10
N GLU A 373 -13.92 24.27 -21.53
CA GLU A 373 -12.83 23.47 -22.11
C GLU A 373 -12.19 22.56 -21.06
N ASP A 374 -11.94 23.10 -19.86
CA ASP A 374 -11.46 22.31 -18.71
C ASP A 374 -12.48 21.25 -18.31
N ALA A 375 -13.78 21.59 -18.32
CA ALA A 375 -14.84 20.62 -18.06
C ALA A 375 -14.80 19.46 -19.07
N ALA A 376 -14.71 19.75 -20.37
CA ALA A 376 -14.61 18.73 -21.42
C ALA A 376 -13.37 17.85 -21.26
N LEU A 377 -12.20 18.46 -20.98
CA LEU A 377 -10.94 17.76 -20.74
C LEU A 377 -11.04 16.83 -19.52
N LEU A 378 -11.64 17.30 -18.42
CA LEU A 378 -11.81 16.50 -17.21
C LEU A 378 -12.81 15.36 -17.40
N LEU A 379 -13.90 15.58 -18.15
CA LEU A 379 -14.85 14.53 -18.51
C LEU A 379 -14.21 13.42 -19.34
N GLY A 380 -13.38 13.78 -20.33
CA GLY A 380 -12.67 12.79 -21.14
C GLY A 380 -11.63 12.00 -20.34
N GLY A 381 -10.94 12.69 -19.44
CA GLY A 381 -10.04 12.05 -18.48
C GLY A 381 -10.78 11.10 -17.52
N ALA A 382 -11.91 11.53 -16.96
CA ALA A 382 -12.75 10.69 -16.11
C ALA A 382 -13.27 9.45 -16.86
N ASP A 383 -13.74 9.61 -18.10
CA ASP A 383 -14.22 8.50 -18.95
C ASP A 383 -13.14 7.45 -19.19
N ARG A 384 -11.88 7.87 -19.39
CA ARG A 384 -10.73 6.96 -19.54
C ARG A 384 -10.53 6.08 -18.29
N VAL A 385 -10.67 6.68 -17.11
CA VAL A 385 -10.52 5.99 -15.82
C VAL A 385 -11.71 5.06 -15.57
N TRP A 386 -12.93 5.54 -15.83
CA TRP A 386 -14.15 4.75 -15.75
C TRP A 386 -14.15 3.57 -16.72
N ALA A 387 -13.54 3.67 -17.90
CA ALA A 387 -13.44 2.54 -18.83
C ALA A 387 -12.76 1.32 -18.22
N ASP A 388 -11.77 1.54 -17.35
CA ASP A 388 -11.03 0.48 -16.67
C ASP A 388 -11.71 0.00 -15.36
N ILE A 389 -12.77 0.69 -14.90
CA ILE A 389 -13.58 0.31 -13.73
C ILE A 389 -14.95 -0.19 -14.21
N ASP A 390 -15.77 0.74 -14.69
CA ASP A 390 -17.16 0.61 -15.09
C ASP A 390 -17.56 1.81 -16.00
N THR A 391 -17.74 1.59 -17.31
CA THR A 391 -18.15 2.63 -18.28
C THR A 391 -19.52 3.26 -18.01
N GLY A 392 -20.33 2.65 -17.14
CA GLY A 392 -21.71 2.98 -16.83
C GLY A 392 -21.87 3.54 -15.42
N ARG A 393 -20.75 3.68 -14.68
CA ARG A 393 -20.72 4.27 -13.33
C ARG A 393 -21.77 3.64 -12.42
N TRP A 394 -21.78 2.31 -12.42
CA TRP A 394 -22.69 1.47 -11.66
C TRP A 394 -24.16 1.60 -12.07
N GLY A 395 -24.45 2.17 -13.23
CA GLY A 395 -25.82 2.44 -13.66
C GLY A 395 -26.55 3.45 -12.75
N SER A 396 -25.84 4.11 -11.82
CA SER A 396 -26.45 5.07 -10.89
C SER A 396 -27.03 6.22 -11.69
N HIS A 397 -28.35 6.42 -11.58
CA HIS A 397 -29.00 7.51 -12.29
C HIS A 397 -28.47 8.87 -11.82
N THR A 398 -28.25 9.00 -10.51
CA THR A 398 -27.84 10.25 -9.86
C THR A 398 -26.41 10.68 -10.22
N LEU A 399 -25.45 9.74 -10.25
CA LEU A 399 -24.09 10.08 -10.70
C LEU A 399 -24.07 10.45 -12.19
N ASN A 400 -24.82 9.70 -13.00
CA ASN A 400 -24.88 9.94 -14.43
C ASN A 400 -25.62 11.26 -14.77
N SER A 401 -26.59 11.71 -13.97
CA SER A 401 -27.31 12.96 -14.22
C SER A 401 -26.42 14.20 -14.05
N VAL A 402 -25.62 14.27 -12.96
CA VAL A 402 -24.68 15.38 -12.71
C VAL A 402 -23.63 15.48 -13.81
N ARG A 403 -23.12 14.32 -14.27
CA ARG A 403 -22.19 14.27 -15.39
C ARG A 403 -22.85 14.75 -16.69
N ARG A 404 -24.08 14.31 -16.99
CA ARG A 404 -24.80 14.72 -18.20
C ARG A 404 -25.05 16.24 -18.22
N ASP A 405 -25.47 16.82 -17.11
CA ASP A 405 -25.63 18.29 -16.99
C ASP A 405 -24.29 19.01 -17.25
N SER A 406 -23.18 18.48 -16.74
CA SER A 406 -21.85 19.05 -16.96
C SER A 406 -21.42 18.99 -18.44
N GLU A 407 -21.70 17.88 -19.11
CA GLU A 407 -21.46 17.71 -20.55
C GLU A 407 -22.34 18.63 -21.38
N GLU A 408 -23.65 18.67 -21.12
CA GLU A 408 -24.60 19.52 -21.83
C GLU A 408 -24.22 20.99 -21.73
N ARG A 409 -23.85 21.47 -20.54
CA ARG A 409 -23.33 22.83 -20.33
C ARG A 409 -22.07 23.10 -21.14
N ALA A 410 -21.11 22.18 -21.14
CA ALA A 410 -19.87 22.34 -21.87
C ALA A 410 -20.10 22.34 -23.39
N VAL A 411 -20.97 21.46 -23.90
CA VAL A 411 -21.36 21.41 -25.33
C VAL A 411 -22.09 22.68 -25.75
N LEU A 412 -23.02 23.19 -24.94
CA LEU A 412 -23.73 24.44 -25.21
C LEU A 412 -22.78 25.64 -25.27
N ALA A 413 -21.75 25.68 -24.43
CA ALA A 413 -20.80 26.78 -24.36
C ALA A 413 -19.71 26.74 -25.46
N LEU A 414 -19.25 25.54 -25.87
CA LEU A 414 -18.13 25.36 -26.79
C LEU A 414 -18.53 25.02 -28.24
N GLY A 415 -19.73 24.45 -28.41
CA GLY A 415 -20.05 23.66 -29.58
C GLY A 415 -19.44 22.25 -29.54
N ARG A 416 -20.10 21.31 -30.23
CA ARG A 416 -19.80 19.87 -30.16
C ARG A 416 -18.38 19.50 -30.61
N GLU A 417 -17.88 20.09 -31.69
CA GLU A 417 -16.55 19.75 -32.22
C GLU A 417 -15.40 20.15 -31.28
N VAL A 418 -15.51 21.31 -30.64
CA VAL A 418 -14.50 21.80 -29.69
C VAL A 418 -14.55 20.95 -28.42
N PHE A 419 -15.76 20.67 -27.91
CA PHE A 419 -15.97 19.75 -26.80
C PHE A 419 -15.31 18.39 -27.06
N GLU A 420 -15.58 17.76 -28.19
CA GLU A 420 -15.04 16.44 -28.52
C GLU A 420 -13.51 16.43 -28.66
N ARG A 421 -12.91 17.51 -29.17
CA ARG A 421 -11.43 17.63 -29.22
C ARG A 421 -10.84 17.74 -27.81
N ALA A 422 -11.39 18.59 -26.95
CA ALA A 422 -10.94 18.74 -25.58
C ALA A 422 -11.13 17.45 -24.77
N HIS A 423 -12.28 16.78 -24.96
CA HIS A 423 -12.59 15.49 -24.36
C HIS A 423 -11.60 14.40 -24.79
N ARG A 424 -11.35 14.24 -26.10
CA ARG A 424 -10.33 13.29 -26.60
C ARG A 424 -8.94 13.59 -26.05
N ARG A 425 -8.56 14.87 -25.95
CA ARG A 425 -7.30 15.27 -25.34
C ARG A 425 -7.23 14.83 -23.87
N GLY A 426 -8.29 15.06 -23.10
CA GLY A 426 -8.39 14.58 -21.72
C GLY A 426 -8.25 13.07 -21.58
N GLY A 427 -8.92 12.31 -22.45
CA GLY A 427 -8.85 10.85 -22.48
C GLY A 427 -7.48 10.29 -22.88
N ALA A 428 -6.62 11.09 -23.50
CA ALA A 428 -5.25 10.71 -23.86
C ALA A 428 -4.23 10.95 -22.71
N LEU A 429 -4.58 11.75 -21.69
CA LEU A 429 -3.68 12.05 -20.58
C LEU A 429 -3.61 10.89 -19.57
N GLY A 430 -2.42 10.65 -19.03
CA GLY A 430 -2.26 9.79 -17.87
C GLY A 430 -2.86 10.43 -16.61
N LEU A 431 -3.23 9.61 -15.61
CA LEU A 431 -3.81 10.07 -14.33
C LEU A 431 -3.03 11.21 -13.67
N ARG A 432 -1.69 11.12 -13.68
CA ARG A 432 -0.81 12.14 -13.08
C ARG A 432 -0.78 13.43 -13.88
N GLU A 433 -0.83 13.34 -15.20
CA GLU A 433 -0.83 14.52 -16.08
C GLU A 433 -2.15 15.26 -15.98
N LEU A 434 -3.27 14.53 -16.01
CA LEU A 434 -4.61 15.08 -15.82
C LEU A 434 -4.75 15.74 -14.44
N ALA A 435 -4.27 15.09 -13.39
CA ALA A 435 -4.26 15.71 -12.07
C ALA A 435 -3.33 16.91 -12.01
N GLY A 436 -2.15 16.84 -12.64
CA GLY A 436 -1.23 17.98 -12.78
C GLY A 436 -1.92 19.19 -13.38
N HIS A 437 -2.70 19.02 -14.45
CA HIS A 437 -3.49 20.09 -15.09
C HIS A 437 -4.42 20.81 -14.09
N VAL A 438 -5.15 20.05 -13.26
CA VAL A 438 -6.07 20.62 -12.25
C VAL A 438 -5.33 21.32 -11.11
N LEU A 439 -4.18 20.77 -10.72
CA LEU A 439 -3.39 21.23 -9.59
C LEU A 439 -2.51 22.44 -9.94
N GLN A 440 -2.31 22.73 -11.23
CA GLN A 440 -1.70 23.99 -11.67
C GLN A 440 -2.69 25.14 -11.41
N GLU A 441 -2.25 26.16 -10.67
CA GLU A 441 -3.07 27.35 -10.42
C GLU A 441 -3.06 28.28 -11.64
N PRO A 442 -4.23 28.74 -12.13
CA PRO A 442 -4.28 29.81 -13.12
C PRO A 442 -3.85 31.11 -12.43
N GLY A 443 -2.62 31.55 -12.73
CA GLY A 443 -1.99 32.71 -12.09
C GLY A 443 -0.46 32.70 -12.12
N ARG A 444 0.18 31.57 -12.45
CA ARG A 444 1.61 31.54 -12.75
C ARG A 444 1.82 31.66 -14.27
N PRO A 445 2.47 32.73 -14.78
CA PRO A 445 2.63 32.91 -16.21
C PRO A 445 3.42 31.74 -16.85
N PRO A 446 3.02 31.29 -18.05
CA PRO A 446 3.77 30.29 -18.82
C PRO A 446 5.04 30.97 -19.35
N GLY A 447 6.14 30.80 -18.62
CA GLY A 447 7.40 31.51 -18.85
C GLY A 447 8.38 31.43 -17.68
N ALA A 448 7.92 31.01 -16.49
CA ALA A 448 8.82 30.40 -15.53
C ALA A 448 8.87 28.90 -15.85
N GLU A 449 9.71 28.53 -16.82
CA GLU A 449 10.35 27.21 -16.81
C GLU A 449 10.83 26.92 -15.39
N ALA A 450 10.83 25.65 -15.03
CA ALA A 450 11.50 25.17 -13.84
C ALA A 450 12.97 25.59 -13.91
N ALA A 451 13.26 26.79 -13.39
CA ALA A 451 14.45 27.00 -12.61
C ALA A 451 14.45 25.87 -11.58
N ASP A 452 15.59 25.19 -11.50
CA ASP A 452 15.90 24.22 -10.47
C ASP A 452 15.29 24.65 -9.13
N PRO A 453 14.84 23.68 -8.30
CA PRO A 453 14.40 24.00 -6.95
C PRO A 453 15.43 24.94 -6.30
N PRO A 454 14.99 25.95 -5.54
CA PRO A 454 15.92 26.87 -4.90
C PRO A 454 16.96 26.01 -4.17
N PRO A 455 18.28 26.26 -4.37
CA PRO A 455 19.28 25.48 -3.69
C PRO A 455 18.91 25.54 -2.21
N HIS A 456 18.72 24.36 -1.61
CA HIS A 456 18.69 24.25 -0.17
C HIS A 456 19.88 25.07 0.32
N GLU A 457 19.60 26.18 1.02
CA GLU A 457 20.63 26.92 1.71
C GLU A 457 21.45 25.92 2.52
N ASP A 458 22.74 25.98 2.24
CA ASP A 458 23.82 25.17 2.74
C ASP A 458 23.55 24.46 4.08
N THR A 459 23.19 23.19 3.97
CA THR A 459 23.93 22.18 4.71
C THR A 459 24.73 21.34 3.73
N ALA A 460 25.61 22.00 2.96
CA ALA A 460 26.78 21.31 2.41
C ALA A 460 27.58 20.82 3.62
N VAL A 461 27.37 19.58 4.04
CA VAL A 461 28.32 18.91 4.93
C VAL A 461 29.62 18.87 4.13
N PRO A 462 30.65 19.67 4.46
CA PRO A 462 31.85 19.71 3.64
C PRO A 462 32.45 18.30 3.61
N LEU A 463 32.98 17.92 2.44
CA LEU A 463 33.79 16.70 2.38
C LEU A 463 34.88 16.81 3.43
N THR A 464 35.06 15.77 4.23
CA THR A 464 36.20 15.70 5.16
C THR A 464 37.48 15.78 4.36
N ARG A 465 38.59 16.23 4.97
CA ARG A 465 39.91 16.32 4.31
C ARG A 465 40.27 15.05 3.53
N ARG A 466 39.92 13.88 4.09
CA ARG A 466 40.16 12.58 3.45
C ARG A 466 39.26 12.30 2.26
N GLU A 467 37.99 12.70 2.33
CA GLU A 467 37.05 12.60 1.21
C GLU A 467 37.44 13.57 0.07
N THR A 468 37.95 14.77 0.39
CA THR A 468 38.48 15.71 -0.61
C THR A 468 39.72 15.15 -1.33
N GLU A 469 40.63 14.50 -0.61
CA GLU A 469 41.79 13.80 -1.22
C GLU A 469 41.34 12.69 -2.17
N VAL A 470 40.37 11.87 -1.76
CA VAL A 470 39.81 10.80 -2.60
C VAL A 470 39.08 11.38 -3.82
N ALA A 471 38.26 12.42 -3.66
CA ALA A 471 37.56 13.08 -4.76
C ALA A 471 38.53 13.65 -5.81
N ARG A 472 39.67 14.20 -5.38
CA ARG A 472 40.72 14.70 -6.28
C ARG A 472 41.36 13.57 -7.11
N LEU A 473 41.70 12.46 -6.46
CA LEU A 473 42.27 11.30 -7.17
C LEU A 473 41.25 10.65 -8.12
N VAL A 474 39.96 10.71 -7.80
CA VAL A 474 38.87 10.33 -8.72
C VAL A 474 38.83 11.25 -9.94
N ALA A 475 38.97 12.56 -9.75
CA ALA A 475 39.00 13.54 -10.84
C ALA A 475 40.23 13.38 -11.76
N GLU A 476 41.34 12.88 -11.21
CA GLU A 476 42.54 12.48 -11.96
C GLU A 476 42.36 11.14 -12.72
N GLY A 477 41.20 10.47 -12.59
CA GLY A 477 40.87 9.25 -13.31
C GLY A 477 41.35 7.94 -12.67
N LEU A 478 41.88 7.97 -11.43
CA LEU A 478 42.43 6.78 -10.80
C LEU A 478 41.34 5.79 -10.36
N ALA A 479 41.55 4.50 -10.62
CA ALA A 479 40.70 3.42 -10.11
C ALA A 479 40.82 3.24 -8.58
N ASN A 480 39.84 2.62 -7.93
CA ASN A 480 39.83 2.46 -6.46
C ASN A 480 41.08 1.74 -5.91
N GLN A 481 41.66 0.81 -6.67
CA GLN A 481 42.93 0.18 -6.30
C GLN A 481 44.10 1.17 -6.31
N GLN A 482 44.21 2.01 -7.34
CA GLN A 482 45.27 3.02 -7.45
C GLN A 482 45.12 4.12 -6.40
N ILE A 483 43.88 4.48 -6.04
CA ILE A 483 43.59 5.39 -4.92
C ILE A 483 44.04 4.75 -3.60
N ALA A 484 43.72 3.47 -3.40
CA ALA A 484 44.09 2.73 -2.20
C ALA A 484 45.62 2.64 -2.05
N ASP A 485 46.34 2.35 -3.13
CA ASP A 485 47.81 2.29 -3.16
C ASP A 485 48.43 3.66 -2.86
N ARG A 486 47.90 4.74 -3.47
CA ARG A 486 48.41 6.10 -3.31
C ARG A 486 48.12 6.72 -1.94
N LEU A 487 47.04 6.28 -1.30
CA LEU A 487 46.63 6.74 0.01
C LEU A 487 47.06 5.79 1.15
N VAL A 488 47.72 4.67 0.82
CA VAL A 488 48.15 3.60 1.73
C VAL A 488 46.99 3.11 2.62
N ILE A 489 45.88 2.73 1.98
CA ILE A 489 44.67 2.18 2.61
C ILE A 489 44.20 0.91 1.88
N ALA A 490 43.28 0.16 2.47
CA ALA A 490 42.67 -0.99 1.79
C ALA A 490 41.73 -0.55 0.64
N ARG A 491 41.63 -1.36 -0.42
CA ARG A 491 40.75 -1.11 -1.59
C ARG A 491 39.31 -0.83 -1.19
N ARG A 492 38.77 -1.62 -0.26
CA ARG A 492 37.40 -1.44 0.29
C ARG A 492 37.22 -0.12 1.03
N THR A 493 38.28 0.43 1.63
CA THR A 493 38.25 1.74 2.27
C THR A 493 38.15 2.86 1.24
N ALA A 494 38.89 2.76 0.13
CA ALA A 494 38.77 3.70 -0.99
C ALA A 494 37.38 3.64 -1.64
N GLU A 495 36.82 2.43 -1.86
CA GLU A 495 35.44 2.23 -2.32
C GLU A 495 34.42 2.91 -1.40
N GLY A 496 34.50 2.65 -0.08
CA GLY A 496 33.61 3.26 0.89
C GLY A 496 33.74 4.78 1.01
N HIS A 497 34.91 5.35 0.72
CA HIS A 497 35.07 6.80 0.61
C HIS A 497 34.39 7.37 -0.63
N VAL A 498 34.53 6.71 -1.79
CA VAL A 498 33.85 7.13 -3.04
C VAL A 498 32.33 7.06 -2.88
N GLU A 499 31.79 6.00 -2.28
CA GLU A 499 30.36 5.87 -2.02
C GLU A 499 29.83 6.94 -1.05
N ARG A 500 30.57 7.28 0.00
CA ARG A 500 30.22 8.38 0.91
C ARG A 500 30.21 9.73 0.21
N ILE A 501 31.17 9.98 -0.69
CA ILE A 501 31.21 11.20 -1.50
C ILE A 501 29.99 11.27 -2.42
N LEU A 502 29.65 10.18 -3.13
CA LEU A 502 28.45 10.09 -3.96
C LEU A 502 27.18 10.37 -3.15
N GLY A 503 27.05 9.76 -1.97
CA GLY A 503 25.91 9.96 -1.08
C GLY A 503 25.81 11.40 -0.54
N LYS A 504 26.94 12.01 -0.15
CA LYS A 504 26.98 13.40 0.35
C LYS A 504 26.68 14.43 -0.74
N LEU A 505 27.12 14.18 -1.97
CA LEU A 505 26.95 15.12 -3.09
C LEU A 505 25.69 14.84 -3.93
N GLY A 506 24.91 13.80 -3.60
CA GLY A 506 23.72 13.41 -4.36
C GLY A 506 24.03 12.86 -5.75
N PHE A 507 25.24 12.36 -5.98
CA PHE A 507 25.69 11.85 -7.28
C PHE A 507 25.39 10.36 -7.43
N SER A 508 25.02 9.97 -8.64
CA SER A 508 24.69 8.59 -9.02
C SER A 508 25.89 7.84 -9.61
N ASN A 509 26.93 8.56 -10.04
CA ASN A 509 28.13 7.91 -10.59
C ASN A 509 29.42 8.70 -10.34
N ARG A 510 30.53 7.98 -10.40
CA ARG A 510 31.88 8.47 -10.16
C ARG A 510 32.32 9.60 -11.11
N SER A 511 31.82 9.61 -12.35
CA SER A 511 32.15 10.65 -13.34
C SER A 511 31.58 12.01 -12.92
N GLN A 512 30.48 12.04 -12.16
CA GLN A 512 29.94 13.28 -11.60
C GLN A 512 30.85 13.87 -10.50
N ILE A 513 31.55 13.04 -9.72
CA ILE A 513 32.58 13.52 -8.76
C ILE A 513 33.70 14.24 -9.53
N ALA A 514 34.16 13.64 -10.65
CA ALA A 514 35.21 14.23 -11.47
C ALA A 514 34.77 15.56 -12.11
N ALA A 515 33.55 15.61 -12.65
CA ALA A 515 32.97 16.84 -13.22
C ALA A 515 32.82 17.95 -12.16
N TRP A 516 32.34 17.60 -10.96
CA TRP A 516 32.16 18.53 -9.85
C TRP A 516 33.48 19.09 -9.31
N MET A 517 34.52 18.26 -9.15
CA MET A 517 35.85 18.72 -8.75
C MET A 517 36.50 19.65 -9.80
N THR A 518 36.17 19.46 -11.07
CA THR A 518 36.67 20.30 -12.17
C THR A 518 35.96 21.66 -12.20
N ALA A 519 34.66 21.68 -11.87
CA ALA A 519 33.85 22.90 -11.77
C ALA A 519 34.18 23.77 -10.54
N GLN A 520 34.96 23.25 -9.57
CA GLN A 520 35.43 23.99 -8.39
C GLN A 520 36.83 24.61 -8.54
N ARG A 521 37.47 24.45 -9.70
CA ARG A 521 38.71 25.18 -10.07
C ARG A 521 38.35 26.38 -10.94
#